data_AF-A0A848LLB0-F1
#
_entry.id   AF-A0A848LLB0-F1
#
_cell.length_a   1.000
_cell.length_b   1.000
_cell.length_c   1.000
_cell.angle_alpha   90.00
_cell.angle_beta   90.00
_cell.angle_gamma   90.00
#
_symmetry.space_group_name_H-M   'P 1'
#
loop_
_entity.id
_entity.type
_entity.pdbx_description
1 polymer ?
#
loop_
_entity_poly.entity_id
_entity_poly.type
_entity_poly.pdbx_seq_one_letter_code
_entity_poly.pdbx_strand_id
1 'polypeptide(L)'
;MSTGSQATYFDEQLNYSLGDEDTSVELAALPDRARHVVAIAGSGGRVLPLLARSPGKLTCVDISSPQLALTELRLAALRALEHEEYTGFLGYPPRAMTPASREQCFRRLALSTPARSSLERLFEASGWAPIAYLGRFEKTMATLSRVNRLMTGQAGQRLFEATDLEAQRAYLASSFPHARFRMVLALLGNAAVLNSLLYKGEFPKKNLPGSAYGIYRGIFDRLFHQAPARESYFLQLIFFGQLRHAEGNPIECDPDVYARARRALEETEVSYVRGDVLEVVRQTGGTVDFLSLSDVPTFFKGPLEQDFLQRLRPGLAPDARVVTRGHLRVPRPDTSGFELLSPAFKEAMDMERTQLWQIQIYRAR
;
A
#
# COMPACT_ATOMS: atom_id res chain seq x y z
N MET A 1 18.98 -6.07 22.58
CA MET A 1 18.82 -7.54 22.46
C MET A 1 17.34 -7.90 22.58
N SER A 2 16.66 -7.98 21.43
CA SER A 2 15.41 -8.73 21.18
C SER A 2 15.10 -8.56 19.69
N THR A 3 15.99 -9.06 18.83
CA THR A 3 15.91 -8.94 17.36
C THR A 3 15.73 -10.30 16.68
N GLY A 4 15.81 -11.39 17.44
CA GLY A 4 15.84 -12.76 16.90
C GLY A 4 14.47 -13.37 16.56
N SER A 5 13.38 -12.99 17.24
CA SER A 5 12.05 -13.60 17.01
C SER A 5 11.18 -12.85 15.99
N GLN A 6 11.42 -11.55 15.78
CA GLN A 6 10.72 -10.79 14.74
C GLN A 6 11.31 -11.06 13.34
N ALA A 7 12.62 -11.29 13.23
CA ALA A 7 13.29 -11.51 11.94
C ALA A 7 12.89 -12.83 11.26
N THR A 8 12.63 -13.90 12.02
CA THR A 8 12.18 -15.19 11.50
C THR A 8 10.71 -15.20 11.06
N TYR A 9 9.89 -14.29 11.58
CA TYR A 9 8.45 -14.23 11.29
C TYR A 9 8.11 -13.66 9.90
N PHE A 10 8.93 -12.75 9.38
CA PHE A 10 8.73 -12.10 8.08
C PHE A 10 9.29 -12.87 6.89
N ASP A 11 9.95 -14.01 7.12
CA ASP A 11 10.79 -14.66 6.12
C ASP A 11 10.09 -15.75 5.28
N GLU A 12 8.84 -16.11 5.56
CA GLU A 12 8.17 -17.23 4.87
C GLU A 12 6.89 -16.87 4.09
N GLN A 13 6.27 -15.70 4.32
CA GLN A 13 4.97 -15.36 3.73
C GLN A 13 4.84 -13.88 3.37
N LEU A 14 4.03 -13.58 2.36
CA LEU A 14 3.63 -12.22 2.02
C LEU A 14 2.64 -11.67 3.05
N ASN A 15 2.95 -10.53 3.66
CA ASN A 15 2.00 -9.83 4.54
C ASN A 15 0.86 -9.21 3.74
N TYR A 16 1.20 -8.59 2.63
CA TYR A 16 0.29 -7.97 1.67
C TYR A 16 0.88 -8.16 0.27
N SER A 17 0.05 -8.15 -0.76
CA SER A 17 0.51 -8.34 -2.13
C SER A 17 -0.14 -7.40 -3.14
N LEU A 18 -1.33 -6.88 -2.88
CA LEU A 18 -1.85 -5.64 -3.46
C LEU A 18 -1.29 -4.46 -2.66
N GLY A 19 -1.44 -4.53 -1.33
CA GLY A 19 -1.15 -3.42 -0.41
C GLY A 19 -2.43 -2.76 0.10
N ASP A 20 -2.29 -1.97 1.15
CA ASP A 20 -3.36 -1.31 1.86
C ASP A 20 -3.24 0.22 1.82
N GLU A 21 -2.36 0.76 0.99
CA GLU A 21 -2.05 2.19 0.91
C GLU A 21 -2.04 2.71 -0.52
N ASP A 22 -2.66 3.86 -0.77
CA ASP A 22 -2.67 4.47 -2.09
C ASP A 22 -1.47 5.41 -2.24
N THR A 23 -0.67 5.12 -3.27
CA THR A 23 0.63 5.77 -3.55
C THR A 23 0.46 7.07 -4.36
N SER A 24 -0.77 7.42 -4.73
CA SER A 24 -1.07 8.69 -5.40
C SER A 24 -0.53 9.91 -4.62
N VAL A 25 -0.53 9.84 -3.29
CA VAL A 25 -0.02 10.91 -2.42
C VAL A 25 1.50 11.03 -2.50
N GLU A 26 2.26 9.93 -2.43
CA GLU A 26 3.71 9.99 -2.66
C GLU A 26 4.05 10.44 -4.07
N LEU A 27 3.32 9.98 -5.07
CA LEU A 27 3.56 10.37 -6.46
C LEU A 27 3.35 11.88 -6.67
N ALA A 28 2.37 12.46 -5.98
CA ALA A 28 2.14 13.91 -5.95
C ALA A 28 3.25 14.64 -5.17
N ALA A 29 3.73 14.05 -4.07
CA ALA A 29 4.75 14.64 -3.22
C ALA A 29 6.19 14.49 -3.73
N LEU A 30 6.48 13.55 -4.62
CA LEU A 30 7.80 13.29 -5.16
C LEU A 30 8.17 14.31 -6.26
N PRO A 31 9.27 15.07 -6.12
CA PRO A 31 9.76 15.94 -7.19
C PRO A 31 10.17 15.14 -8.43
N ASP A 32 10.01 15.75 -9.60
CA ASP A 32 10.53 15.19 -10.85
C ASP A 32 12.06 15.10 -10.79
N ARG A 33 12.60 13.99 -11.30
CA ARG A 33 14.04 13.72 -11.44
C ARG A 33 14.82 13.81 -10.12
N ALA A 34 14.21 13.41 -9.01
CA ALA A 34 14.91 13.21 -7.74
C ALA A 34 16.14 12.32 -7.95
N ARG A 35 17.29 12.66 -7.37
CA ARG A 35 18.53 11.91 -7.58
C ARG A 35 18.45 10.57 -6.87
N HIS A 36 17.91 10.56 -5.65
CA HIS A 36 17.78 9.33 -4.86
C HIS A 36 16.45 9.29 -4.11
N VAL A 37 15.65 8.27 -4.45
CA VAL A 37 14.41 7.90 -3.78
C VAL A 37 14.66 6.66 -2.93
N VAL A 38 14.26 6.70 -1.67
CA VAL A 38 14.23 5.52 -0.79
C VAL A 38 12.77 5.26 -0.42
N ALA A 39 12.33 4.01 -0.53
CA ALA A 39 10.96 3.65 -0.16
C ALA A 39 10.94 2.31 0.57
N ILE A 40 10.07 2.21 1.58
CA ILE A 40 9.67 0.90 2.09
C ILE A 40 9.05 0.11 0.94
N ALA A 41 9.64 -1.03 0.62
CA ALA A 41 9.31 -1.79 -0.57
C ALA A 41 7.85 -2.25 -0.52
N GLY A 42 7.47 -2.82 0.62
CA GLY A 42 6.14 -3.37 0.79
C GLY A 42 5.84 -4.39 -0.31
N SER A 43 4.68 -4.29 -0.95
CA SER A 43 4.35 -5.17 -2.08
C SER A 43 5.10 -4.78 -3.37
N GLY A 44 5.78 -3.63 -3.40
CA GLY A 44 6.32 -3.01 -4.61
C GLY A 44 5.32 -2.15 -5.38
N GLY A 45 4.01 -2.28 -5.10
CA GLY A 45 2.99 -1.41 -5.71
C GLY A 45 3.07 0.04 -5.25
N ARG A 46 3.82 0.29 -4.17
CA ARG A 46 4.14 1.62 -3.66
C ARG A 46 5.44 2.21 -4.19
N VAL A 47 6.28 1.34 -4.73
CA VAL A 47 7.57 1.70 -5.28
C VAL A 47 7.42 2.03 -6.75
N LEU A 48 6.70 1.19 -7.49
CA LEU A 48 6.57 1.30 -8.94
C LEU A 48 6.05 2.67 -9.40
N PRO A 49 4.97 3.23 -8.83
CA PRO A 49 4.46 4.53 -9.29
C PRO A 49 5.49 5.66 -9.17
N LEU A 50 6.41 5.58 -8.20
CA LEU A 50 7.45 6.61 -7.98
C LEU A 50 8.41 6.72 -9.17
N LEU A 51 8.61 5.63 -9.93
CA LEU A 51 9.41 5.65 -11.15
C LEU A 51 8.83 6.60 -12.21
N ALA A 52 7.53 6.90 -12.16
CA ALA A 52 6.92 7.85 -13.10
C ALA A 52 7.45 9.28 -12.96
N ARG A 53 8.19 9.58 -11.88
CA ARG A 53 8.93 10.84 -11.67
C ARG A 53 10.38 10.78 -12.13
N SER A 54 10.80 9.66 -12.75
CA SER A 54 12.15 9.45 -13.29
C SER A 54 13.30 9.68 -12.30
N PRO A 55 13.30 9.02 -11.13
CA PRO A 55 14.40 9.16 -10.18
C PRO A 55 15.71 8.59 -10.75
N GLY A 56 16.86 9.18 -10.39
CA GLY A 56 18.17 8.66 -10.80
C GLY A 56 18.50 7.33 -10.12
N LYS A 57 18.12 7.19 -8.85
CA LYS A 57 18.29 5.99 -8.04
C LYS A 57 17.04 5.72 -7.21
N LEU A 58 16.67 4.46 -7.12
CA LEU A 58 15.58 3.94 -6.31
C LEU A 58 16.07 2.81 -5.41
N THR A 59 16.04 3.04 -4.10
CA THR A 59 16.39 2.04 -3.10
C THR A 59 15.13 1.52 -2.42
N CYS A 60 14.80 0.26 -2.68
CA CYS A 60 13.68 -0.46 -2.10
C CYS A 60 14.15 -1.15 -0.81
N VAL A 61 13.65 -0.71 0.34
CA VAL A 61 14.06 -1.24 1.65
C VAL A 61 12.93 -2.02 2.29
N ASP A 62 13.20 -3.21 2.79
CA ASP A 62 12.23 -3.95 3.61
C ASP A 62 12.95 -4.87 4.59
N ILE A 63 12.30 -5.25 5.68
CA ILE A 63 12.81 -6.29 6.58
C ILE A 63 12.43 -7.70 6.09
N SER A 64 11.42 -7.80 5.23
CA SER A 64 10.85 -9.04 4.70
C SER A 64 11.42 -9.40 3.33
N SER A 65 12.12 -10.54 3.26
CA SER A 65 12.64 -11.08 1.99
C SER A 65 11.53 -11.39 0.98
N PRO A 66 10.38 -11.99 1.37
CA PRO A 66 9.23 -12.15 0.46
C PRO A 66 8.70 -10.85 -0.16
N GLN A 67 8.68 -9.75 0.60
CA GLN A 67 8.22 -8.45 0.10
C GLN A 67 9.20 -7.83 -0.91
N LEU A 68 10.50 -7.96 -0.65
CA LEU A 68 11.53 -7.57 -1.63
C LEU A 68 11.44 -8.41 -2.91
N ALA A 69 11.22 -9.72 -2.79
CA ALA A 69 11.03 -10.58 -3.96
C ALA A 69 9.78 -10.16 -4.77
N LEU A 70 8.67 -9.82 -4.12
CA LEU A 70 7.48 -9.33 -4.79
C LEU A 70 7.69 -7.95 -5.45
N THR A 71 8.49 -7.09 -4.83
CA THR A 71 8.90 -5.81 -5.41
C THR A 71 9.74 -6.04 -6.67
N GLU A 72 10.71 -6.96 -6.59
CA GLU A 72 11.52 -7.36 -7.75
C GLU A 72 10.65 -7.93 -8.87
N LEU A 73 9.65 -8.76 -8.54
CA LEU A 73 8.67 -9.27 -9.50
C LEU A 73 7.95 -8.16 -10.25
N ARG A 74 7.43 -7.16 -9.53
CA ARG A 74 6.70 -6.03 -10.15
C ARG A 74 7.59 -5.21 -11.07
N LEU A 75 8.82 -4.93 -10.66
CA LEU A 75 9.76 -4.16 -11.49
C LEU A 75 10.26 -4.97 -12.70
N ALA A 76 10.49 -6.27 -12.55
CA ALA A 76 10.79 -7.15 -13.67
C ALA A 76 9.61 -7.26 -14.66
N ALA A 77 8.38 -7.34 -14.14
CA ALA A 77 7.16 -7.34 -14.95
C ALA A 77 6.95 -6.01 -15.68
N LEU A 78 7.24 -4.87 -15.04
CA LEU A 78 7.20 -3.56 -15.67
C LEU A 78 8.17 -3.46 -16.86
N ARG A 79 9.33 -4.12 -16.79
CA ARG A 79 10.29 -4.17 -17.92
C ARG A 79 9.80 -5.07 -19.06
N ALA A 80 9.28 -6.25 -18.73
CA ALA A 80 9.11 -7.35 -19.68
C ALA A 80 7.70 -7.50 -20.29
N LEU A 81 6.68 -6.95 -19.64
CA LEU A 81 5.28 -7.13 -20.02
C LEU A 81 4.71 -5.84 -20.61
N GLU A 82 3.71 -5.95 -21.48
CA GLU A 82 2.87 -4.81 -21.85
C GLU A 82 1.85 -4.52 -20.75
N HIS A 83 1.27 -3.31 -20.74
CA HIS A 83 0.36 -2.85 -19.67
C HIS A 83 -0.81 -3.82 -19.38
N GLU A 84 -1.45 -4.34 -20.43
CA GLU A 84 -2.53 -5.32 -20.28
C GLU A 84 -2.04 -6.67 -19.73
N GLU A 85 -0.85 -7.11 -20.14
CA GLU A 85 -0.24 -8.33 -19.61
C GLU A 85 0.11 -8.15 -18.13
N TYR A 86 0.67 -7.00 -17.77
CA TYR A 86 1.03 -6.64 -16.41
C TYR A 86 -0.19 -6.65 -15.46
N THR A 87 -1.27 -5.97 -15.85
CA THR A 87 -2.49 -5.90 -15.03
C THR A 87 -3.15 -7.28 -14.87
N GLY A 88 -3.28 -8.05 -15.96
CA GLY A 88 -3.82 -9.41 -15.92
C GLY A 88 -2.93 -10.41 -15.16
N PHE A 89 -1.60 -10.25 -15.26
CA PHE A 89 -0.61 -11.05 -14.53
C PHE A 89 -0.80 -10.90 -13.02
N LEU A 90 -0.92 -9.66 -12.54
CA LEU A 90 -1.15 -9.38 -11.12
C LEU A 90 -2.54 -9.82 -10.65
N GLY A 91 -3.54 -9.79 -11.54
CA GLY A 91 -4.92 -10.18 -11.22
C GLY A 91 -5.91 -9.04 -11.13
N TYR A 92 -5.57 -7.89 -11.71
CA TYR A 92 -6.45 -6.73 -11.72
C TYR A 92 -7.44 -6.78 -12.88
N PRO A 93 -8.68 -6.29 -12.70
CA PRO A 93 -9.62 -6.12 -13.79
C PRO A 93 -9.12 -5.09 -14.85
N PRO A 94 -9.68 -5.09 -16.07
CA PRO A 94 -10.81 -5.90 -16.51
C PRO A 94 -10.41 -7.30 -17.02
N ARG A 95 -9.12 -7.53 -17.27
CA ARG A 95 -8.65 -8.72 -17.99
C ARG A 95 -8.27 -9.84 -17.02
N ALA A 96 -9.08 -10.90 -17.00
CA ALA A 96 -8.70 -12.14 -16.34
C ALA A 96 -7.61 -12.87 -17.14
N MET A 97 -6.63 -13.43 -16.44
CA MET A 97 -5.57 -14.25 -17.02
C MET A 97 -5.62 -15.66 -16.43
N THR A 98 -5.51 -16.66 -17.31
CA THR A 98 -5.49 -18.07 -16.91
C THR A 98 -4.21 -18.40 -16.11
N PRO A 99 -4.24 -19.45 -15.27
CA PRO A 99 -3.04 -19.99 -14.62
C PRO A 99 -1.85 -20.20 -15.58
N ALA A 100 -2.08 -20.83 -16.73
CA ALA A 100 -1.05 -21.12 -17.72
C ALA A 100 -0.45 -19.85 -18.36
N SER A 101 -1.30 -18.86 -18.70
CA SER A 101 -0.81 -17.57 -19.23
C SER A 101 -0.01 -16.79 -18.18
N ARG A 102 -0.39 -16.87 -16.91
CA ARG A 102 0.34 -16.25 -15.80
C ARG A 102 1.71 -16.91 -15.60
N GLU A 103 1.78 -18.23 -15.70
CA GLU A 103 3.05 -18.95 -15.71
C GLU A 103 3.95 -18.48 -16.85
N GLN A 104 3.43 -18.39 -18.08
CA GLN A 104 4.20 -17.91 -19.24
C GLN A 104 4.76 -16.49 -19.01
N CYS A 105 3.95 -15.58 -18.47
CA CYS A 105 4.40 -14.24 -18.11
C CYS A 105 5.53 -14.30 -17.07
N PHE A 106 5.36 -15.08 -16.01
CA PHE A 106 6.37 -15.23 -14.96
C PHE A 106 7.71 -15.78 -15.48
N ARG A 107 7.69 -16.74 -16.40
CA ARG A 107 8.91 -17.31 -16.99
C ARG A 107 9.72 -16.29 -17.79
N ARG A 108 9.08 -15.25 -18.36
CA ARG A 108 9.75 -14.15 -19.08
C ARG A 108 10.49 -13.17 -18.17
N LEU A 109 10.22 -13.17 -16.86
CA LEU A 109 10.72 -12.13 -15.95
C LEU A 109 12.19 -12.37 -15.58
N ALA A 110 13.03 -11.35 -15.73
CA ALA A 110 14.40 -11.39 -15.23
C ALA A 110 14.41 -11.13 -13.71
N LEU A 111 14.58 -12.20 -12.94
CA LEU A 111 14.58 -12.18 -11.47
C LEU A 111 15.89 -12.79 -10.95
N SER A 112 16.36 -12.30 -9.81
CA SER A 112 17.40 -12.91 -9.02
C SER A 112 17.02 -14.35 -8.64
N THR A 113 18.02 -15.22 -8.51
CA THR A 113 17.79 -16.63 -8.14
C THR A 113 16.97 -16.78 -6.84
N PRO A 114 17.24 -16.02 -5.77
CA PRO A 114 16.44 -16.11 -4.54
C PRO A 114 14.98 -15.68 -4.74
N ALA A 115 14.74 -14.57 -5.45
CA ALA A 115 13.38 -14.10 -5.71
C ALA A 115 12.61 -15.10 -6.58
N ARG A 116 13.22 -15.57 -7.67
CA ARG A 116 12.63 -16.58 -8.56
C ARG A 116 12.22 -17.83 -7.79
N SER A 117 13.14 -18.43 -7.02
CA SER A 117 12.86 -19.65 -6.26
C SER A 117 11.74 -19.48 -5.23
N SER A 118 11.71 -18.34 -4.53
CA SER A 118 10.65 -18.05 -3.56
C SER A 118 9.29 -17.88 -4.23
N LEU A 119 9.24 -17.12 -5.33
CA LEU A 119 8.02 -16.82 -6.06
C LEU A 119 7.48 -18.01 -6.85
N GLU A 120 8.34 -18.86 -7.42
CA GLU A 120 7.93 -20.10 -8.07
C GLU A 120 7.19 -21.01 -7.08
N ARG A 121 7.76 -21.23 -5.89
CA ARG A 121 7.09 -22.02 -4.83
C ARG A 121 5.74 -21.41 -4.43
N LEU A 122 5.66 -20.08 -4.33
CA LEU A 122 4.41 -19.39 -4.02
C LEU A 122 3.36 -19.59 -5.11
N PHE A 123 3.74 -19.41 -6.38
CA PHE A 123 2.85 -19.59 -7.51
C PHE A 123 2.38 -21.03 -7.64
N GLU A 124 3.29 -22.00 -7.56
CA GLU A 124 2.98 -23.44 -7.62
C GLU A 124 2.01 -23.84 -6.49
N ALA A 125 2.29 -23.45 -5.25
CA ALA A 125 1.41 -23.74 -4.10
C ALA A 125 0.02 -23.11 -4.23
N SER A 126 -0.10 -22.00 -4.98
CA SER A 126 -1.37 -21.33 -5.24
C SER A 126 -2.09 -21.82 -6.50
N GLY A 127 -1.49 -22.72 -7.29
CA GLY A 127 -2.00 -23.09 -8.60
C GLY A 127 -2.00 -21.93 -9.60
N TRP A 128 -0.98 -21.06 -9.53
CA TRP A 128 -0.85 -19.84 -10.33
C TRP A 128 -2.05 -18.88 -10.19
N ALA A 129 -2.59 -18.76 -8.98
CA ALA A 129 -3.62 -17.79 -8.66
C ALA A 129 -3.08 -16.34 -8.79
N PRO A 130 -3.95 -15.34 -8.91
CA PRO A 130 -3.49 -13.96 -9.08
C PRO A 130 -2.77 -13.44 -7.84
N ILE A 131 -1.53 -12.99 -8.02
CA ILE A 131 -0.62 -12.68 -6.90
C ILE A 131 -1.11 -11.51 -6.06
N ALA A 132 -1.89 -10.59 -6.62
CA ALA A 132 -2.46 -9.45 -5.88
C ALA A 132 -3.31 -9.88 -4.68
N TYR A 133 -3.77 -11.14 -4.59
CA TYR A 133 -4.63 -11.62 -3.50
C TYR A 133 -3.99 -12.72 -2.63
N LEU A 134 -2.69 -12.98 -2.79
CA LEU A 134 -1.99 -14.04 -2.06
C LEU A 134 -1.42 -13.60 -0.70
N GLY A 135 -1.33 -12.29 -0.44
CA GLY A 135 -0.92 -11.74 0.84
C GLY A 135 -1.92 -12.04 1.96
N ARG A 136 -1.43 -11.98 3.19
CA ARG A 136 -2.25 -12.22 4.39
C ARG A 136 -3.35 -11.18 4.56
N PHE A 137 -3.05 -9.91 4.30
CA PHE A 137 -4.02 -8.82 4.33
C PHE A 137 -5.18 -9.12 3.38
N GLU A 138 -4.90 -9.46 2.12
CA GLU A 138 -5.92 -9.71 1.10
C GLU A 138 -6.72 -10.98 1.39
N LYS A 139 -6.09 -12.03 1.91
CA LYS A 139 -6.80 -13.23 2.42
C LYS A 139 -7.75 -12.89 3.57
N THR A 140 -7.38 -11.94 4.42
CA THR A 140 -8.25 -11.47 5.50
C THR A 140 -9.40 -10.62 4.97
N MET A 141 -9.13 -9.73 3.99
CA MET A 141 -10.17 -8.99 3.27
C MET A 141 -11.15 -9.95 2.56
N ALA A 142 -10.65 -11.01 1.92
CA ALA A 142 -11.50 -12.03 1.30
C ALA A 142 -12.42 -12.71 2.32
N THR A 143 -11.94 -12.95 3.54
CA THR A 143 -12.75 -13.49 4.65
C THR A 143 -13.79 -12.50 5.14
N LEU A 144 -13.38 -11.25 5.39
CA LEU A 144 -14.28 -10.18 5.78
C LEU A 144 -15.36 -9.91 4.73
N SER A 145 -15.02 -9.99 3.44
CA SER A 145 -15.96 -9.82 2.35
C SER A 145 -17.08 -10.88 2.36
N ARG A 146 -16.77 -12.11 2.75
CA ARG A 146 -17.78 -13.17 2.92
C ARG A 146 -18.76 -12.82 4.04
N VAL A 147 -18.25 -12.30 5.16
CA VAL A 147 -19.08 -11.82 6.28
C VAL A 147 -19.95 -10.63 5.84
N ASN A 148 -19.35 -9.64 5.19
CA ASN A 148 -20.06 -8.46 4.69
C ASN A 148 -21.17 -8.86 3.70
N ARG A 149 -20.91 -9.77 2.76
CA ARG A 149 -21.92 -10.27 1.82
C ARG A 149 -23.03 -11.06 2.51
N LEU A 150 -22.72 -11.86 3.53
CA LEU A 150 -23.73 -12.55 4.32
C LEU A 150 -24.66 -11.56 5.04
N MET A 151 -24.10 -10.46 5.55
CA MET A 151 -24.85 -9.47 6.32
C MET A 151 -25.61 -8.48 5.43
N THR A 152 -24.99 -7.96 4.38
CA THR A 152 -25.59 -6.91 3.52
C THR A 152 -26.27 -7.46 2.28
N GLY A 153 -26.01 -8.71 1.91
CA GLY A 153 -26.62 -9.38 0.75
C GLY A 153 -26.29 -8.69 -0.57
N GLN A 154 -27.21 -8.82 -1.53
CA GLN A 154 -27.10 -8.12 -2.81
C GLN A 154 -27.17 -6.60 -2.66
N ALA A 155 -27.93 -6.09 -1.68
CA ALA A 155 -28.05 -4.66 -1.45
C ALA A 155 -26.70 -3.99 -1.08
N GLY A 156 -25.80 -4.70 -0.39
CA GLY A 156 -24.44 -4.18 -0.19
C GLY A 156 -23.66 -4.06 -1.50
N GLN A 157 -23.76 -5.08 -2.36
CA GLN A 157 -23.00 -5.15 -3.62
C GLN A 157 -23.49 -4.15 -4.67
N ARG A 158 -24.80 -3.85 -4.68
CA ARG A 158 -25.41 -2.88 -5.60
C ARG A 158 -24.90 -1.44 -5.42
N LEU A 159 -24.22 -1.14 -4.31
CA LEU A 159 -23.50 0.13 -4.15
C LEU A 159 -22.54 0.39 -5.33
N PHE A 160 -21.93 -0.65 -5.88
CA PHE A 160 -20.96 -0.55 -6.97
C PHE A 160 -21.63 -0.44 -8.35
N GLU A 161 -22.96 -0.57 -8.46
CA GLU A 161 -23.69 -0.32 -9.72
C GLU A 161 -23.71 1.17 -10.08
N ALA A 162 -23.57 2.06 -9.09
CA ALA A 162 -23.46 3.50 -9.32
C ALA A 162 -22.12 3.86 -9.99
N THR A 163 -22.18 4.58 -11.11
CA THR A 163 -21.04 5.10 -11.88
C THR A 163 -20.59 6.49 -11.44
N ASP A 164 -21.42 7.19 -10.69
CA ASP A 164 -21.19 8.55 -10.22
C ASP A 164 -21.71 8.75 -8.79
N LEU A 165 -21.31 9.87 -8.18
CA LEU A 165 -21.66 10.20 -6.80
C LEU A 165 -23.15 10.51 -6.61
N GLU A 166 -23.85 11.01 -7.61
CA GLU A 166 -25.26 11.35 -7.49
C GLU A 166 -26.11 10.08 -7.37
N ALA A 167 -25.91 9.13 -8.28
CA ALA A 167 -26.54 7.82 -8.25
C ALA A 167 -26.17 7.05 -6.97
N GLN A 168 -24.91 7.13 -6.53
CA GLN A 168 -24.47 6.51 -5.28
C GLN A 168 -25.18 7.11 -4.06
N ARG A 169 -25.27 8.44 -3.98
CA ARG A 169 -25.97 9.13 -2.88
C ARG A 169 -27.47 8.79 -2.85
N ALA A 170 -28.12 8.74 -4.02
CA ALA A 170 -29.50 8.30 -4.12
C ALA A 170 -29.67 6.86 -3.58
N TYR A 171 -28.79 5.94 -3.98
CA TYR A 171 -28.82 4.56 -3.51
C TYR A 171 -28.57 4.42 -2.00
N LEU A 172 -27.59 5.18 -1.48
CA LEU A 172 -27.29 5.25 -0.05
C LEU A 172 -28.50 5.75 0.75
N ALA A 173 -29.25 6.73 0.23
CA ALA A 173 -30.43 7.27 0.89
C ALA A 173 -31.64 6.32 0.86
N SER A 174 -31.85 5.59 -0.24
CA SER A 174 -33.08 4.83 -0.46
C SER A 174 -32.99 3.35 -0.08
N SER A 175 -31.85 2.70 -0.32
CA SER A 175 -31.82 1.23 -0.47
C SER A 175 -30.62 0.55 0.16
N PHE A 176 -29.54 1.27 0.46
CA PHE A 176 -28.37 0.68 1.08
C PHE A 176 -28.67 0.15 2.51
N PRO A 177 -28.22 -1.06 2.87
CA PRO A 177 -28.58 -1.69 4.15
C PRO A 177 -27.73 -1.15 5.32
N HIS A 178 -27.84 0.14 5.64
CA HIS A 178 -27.06 0.85 6.66
C HIS A 178 -26.99 0.14 8.00
N ALA A 179 -28.11 -0.36 8.52
CA ALA A 179 -28.13 -1.05 9.81
C ALA A 179 -27.28 -2.32 9.79
N ARG A 180 -27.33 -3.09 8.68
CA ARG A 180 -26.53 -4.31 8.52
C ARG A 180 -25.06 -4.00 8.31
N PHE A 181 -24.76 -2.96 7.54
CA PHE A 181 -23.39 -2.49 7.36
C PHE A 181 -22.78 -1.97 8.67
N ARG A 182 -23.54 -1.27 9.52
CA ARG A 182 -23.08 -0.86 10.86
C ARG A 182 -22.68 -2.04 11.74
N MET A 183 -23.35 -3.19 11.63
CA MET A 183 -22.95 -4.41 12.33
C MET A 183 -21.62 -4.97 11.78
N VAL A 184 -21.39 -4.90 10.46
CA VAL A 184 -20.08 -5.23 9.85
C VAL A 184 -18.98 -4.30 10.41
N LEU A 185 -19.25 -3.00 10.52
CA LEU A 185 -18.31 -2.04 11.10
C LEU A 185 -18.05 -2.31 12.59
N ALA A 186 -19.04 -2.78 13.34
CA ALA A 186 -18.85 -3.17 14.74
C ALA A 186 -17.90 -4.37 14.88
N LEU A 187 -17.96 -5.33 13.95
CA LEU A 187 -17.02 -6.44 13.88
C LEU A 187 -15.61 -5.94 13.52
N LEU A 188 -15.50 -5.04 12.54
CA LEU A 188 -14.22 -4.42 12.18
C LEU A 188 -13.61 -3.62 13.31
N GLY A 189 -14.41 -2.86 14.06
CA GLY A 189 -13.96 -2.08 15.21
C GLY A 189 -13.57 -2.90 16.43
N ASN A 190 -13.68 -4.24 16.38
CA ASN A 190 -13.28 -5.14 17.46
C ASN A 190 -11.76 -5.39 17.39
N ALA A 191 -11.07 -5.20 18.52
CA ALA A 191 -9.62 -5.36 18.64
C ALA A 191 -9.10 -6.72 18.15
N ALA A 192 -9.85 -7.81 18.31
CA ALA A 192 -9.44 -9.13 17.82
C ALA A 192 -9.42 -9.23 16.28
N VAL A 193 -10.41 -8.59 15.63
CA VAL A 193 -10.49 -8.52 14.17
C VAL A 193 -9.40 -7.58 13.64
N LEU A 194 -9.16 -6.44 14.28
CA LEU A 194 -8.05 -5.53 13.94
C LEU A 194 -6.68 -6.18 14.09
N ASN A 195 -6.47 -6.95 15.16
CA ASN A 195 -5.27 -7.75 15.34
C ASN A 195 -5.13 -8.77 14.19
N SER A 196 -6.21 -9.44 13.77
CA SER A 196 -6.12 -10.40 12.65
C SER A 196 -5.94 -9.76 11.27
N LEU A 197 -6.49 -8.56 11.03
CA LEU A 197 -6.50 -7.89 9.73
C LEU A 197 -5.15 -7.29 9.35
N LEU A 198 -4.39 -6.81 10.35
CA LEU A 198 -3.17 -6.07 10.10
C LEU A 198 -1.93 -6.68 10.80
N TYR A 199 -2.04 -7.26 12.02
CA TYR A 199 -0.85 -7.57 12.84
C TYR A 199 -1.00 -8.76 13.81
N LYS A 200 -0.20 -9.82 13.69
CA LYS A 200 -0.13 -10.88 14.73
C LYS A 200 0.63 -10.40 15.98
N GLY A 201 -0.04 -9.66 16.86
CA GLY A 201 0.21 -9.75 18.31
C GLY A 201 0.56 -8.45 19.05
N GLU A 202 1.05 -7.41 18.39
CA GLU A 202 1.34 -6.12 19.05
C GLU A 202 0.77 -4.96 18.23
N PHE A 203 -0.55 -4.75 18.30
CA PHE A 203 -1.14 -3.55 17.72
C PHE A 203 -0.55 -2.31 18.42
N PRO A 204 0.04 -1.36 17.68
CA PRO A 204 0.53 -0.14 18.29
C PRO A 204 -0.61 0.57 19.04
N LYS A 205 -0.40 0.89 20.31
CA LYS A 205 -1.47 1.43 21.16
C LYS A 205 -2.08 2.68 20.51
N LYS A 206 -3.38 2.60 20.18
CA LYS A 206 -4.16 3.69 19.59
C LYS A 206 -3.94 4.98 20.38
N ASN A 207 -3.59 6.05 19.69
CA ASN A 207 -3.46 7.39 20.27
C ASN A 207 -4.44 8.40 19.63
N LEU A 208 -5.24 7.99 18.64
CA LEU A 208 -6.34 8.79 18.12
C LEU A 208 -7.51 8.85 19.12
N PRO A 209 -8.20 10.00 19.24
CA PRO A 209 -9.38 10.14 20.10
C PRO A 209 -10.57 9.31 19.57
N GLY A 210 -11.53 8.99 20.45
CA GLY A 210 -12.74 8.23 20.10
C GLY A 210 -12.54 6.70 20.09
N SER A 211 -13.60 5.93 19.83
CA SER A 211 -13.53 4.47 19.73
C SER A 211 -13.05 4.03 18.34
N ALA A 212 -12.46 2.83 18.22
CA ALA A 212 -12.07 2.28 16.92
C ALA A 212 -13.29 2.19 15.97
N TYR A 213 -14.44 1.72 16.48
CA TYR A 213 -15.71 1.76 15.73
C TYR A 213 -16.07 3.17 15.23
N GLY A 214 -15.96 4.20 16.07
CA GLY A 214 -16.25 5.58 15.68
C GLY A 214 -15.32 6.08 14.58
N ILE A 215 -14.04 5.71 14.65
CA ILE A 215 -13.03 6.04 13.63
C ILE A 215 -13.39 5.36 12.30
N TYR A 216 -13.62 4.04 12.29
CA TYR A 216 -14.00 3.32 11.06
C TYR A 216 -15.32 3.81 10.49
N ARG A 217 -16.31 4.12 11.33
CA ARG A 217 -17.57 4.73 10.87
C ARG A 217 -17.29 6.03 10.11
N GLY A 218 -16.41 6.89 10.62
CA GLY A 218 -16.01 8.12 9.93
C GLY A 218 -15.22 7.89 8.64
N ILE A 219 -14.36 6.86 8.58
CA ILE A 219 -13.63 6.48 7.37
C ILE A 219 -14.60 6.02 6.28
N PHE A 220 -15.50 5.09 6.59
CA PHE A 220 -16.47 4.58 5.61
C PHE A 220 -17.48 5.63 5.18
N ASP A 221 -17.88 6.54 6.09
CA ASP A 221 -18.73 7.68 5.74
C ASP A 221 -18.06 8.58 4.69
N ARG A 222 -16.78 8.89 4.86
CA ARG A 222 -15.99 9.62 3.84
C ARG A 222 -15.91 8.85 2.53
N LEU A 223 -15.52 7.58 2.57
CA LEU A 223 -15.39 6.74 1.37
C LEU A 223 -16.70 6.64 0.56
N PHE A 224 -17.85 6.61 1.23
CA PHE A 224 -19.16 6.54 0.57
C PHE A 224 -19.62 7.87 -0.04
N HIS A 225 -19.01 9.01 0.31
CA HIS A 225 -19.49 10.33 -0.13
C HIS A 225 -18.47 11.15 -0.93
N GLN A 226 -17.20 10.76 -0.92
CA GLN A 226 -16.10 11.45 -1.62
C GLN A 226 -15.89 10.98 -3.06
N ALA A 227 -16.04 9.68 -3.33
CA ALA A 227 -15.90 9.11 -4.67
C ALA A 227 -16.88 7.94 -4.89
N PRO A 228 -17.20 7.57 -6.14
CA PRO A 228 -17.91 6.34 -6.45
C PRO A 228 -17.19 5.13 -5.82
N ALA A 229 -17.93 4.22 -5.20
CA ALA A 229 -17.37 3.10 -4.44
C ALA A 229 -16.50 2.18 -5.30
N ARG A 230 -16.81 2.09 -6.59
CA ARG A 230 -16.04 1.36 -7.59
C ARG A 230 -14.62 1.89 -7.79
N GLU A 231 -14.34 3.14 -7.46
CA GLU A 231 -12.99 3.73 -7.55
C GLU A 231 -12.10 3.41 -6.35
N SER A 232 -12.67 2.90 -5.25
CA SER A 232 -11.89 2.50 -4.08
C SER A 232 -11.60 1.00 -4.11
N TYR A 233 -10.34 0.62 -4.35
CA TYR A 233 -9.94 -0.79 -4.18
C TYR A 233 -10.20 -1.27 -2.76
N PHE A 234 -10.07 -0.40 -1.75
CA PHE A 234 -10.34 -0.77 -0.37
C PHE A 234 -11.81 -1.17 -0.17
N LEU A 235 -12.76 -0.37 -0.68
CA LEU A 235 -14.17 -0.77 -0.66
C LEU A 235 -14.40 -2.06 -1.47
N GLN A 236 -13.81 -2.20 -2.66
CA GLN A 236 -13.94 -3.43 -3.43
C GLN A 236 -13.42 -4.66 -2.68
N LEU A 237 -12.30 -4.56 -1.97
CA LEU A 237 -11.78 -5.63 -1.11
C LEU A 237 -12.75 -5.96 0.05
N ILE A 238 -13.34 -4.96 0.70
CA ILE A 238 -14.30 -5.15 1.79
C ILE A 238 -15.60 -5.81 1.31
N PHE A 239 -16.06 -5.54 0.09
CA PHE A 239 -17.34 -6.07 -0.43
C PHE A 239 -17.17 -7.36 -1.23
N PHE A 240 -16.09 -7.49 -1.99
CA PHE A 240 -15.88 -8.59 -2.92
C PHE A 240 -14.70 -9.50 -2.57
N GLY A 241 -13.76 -9.02 -1.75
CA GLY A 241 -12.53 -9.76 -1.41
C GLY A 241 -11.46 -9.70 -2.50
N GLN A 242 -11.75 -8.99 -3.59
CA GLN A 242 -10.91 -8.80 -4.77
C GLN A 242 -11.41 -7.56 -5.52
N LEU A 243 -10.65 -7.06 -6.50
CA LEU A 243 -11.14 -6.04 -7.40
C LEU A 243 -12.03 -6.67 -8.47
N ARG A 244 -13.14 -6.00 -8.77
CA ARG A 244 -14.11 -6.35 -9.83
C ARG A 244 -14.27 -5.22 -10.86
N HIS A 245 -14.03 -3.98 -10.45
CA HIS A 245 -14.16 -2.77 -11.25
C HIS A 245 -12.77 -2.18 -11.47
N ALA A 246 -12.40 -1.96 -12.74
CA ALA A 246 -11.08 -1.47 -13.14
C ALA A 246 -10.82 -0.03 -12.66
N GLU A 247 -11.88 0.73 -12.44
CA GLU A 247 -11.86 2.08 -11.89
C GLU A 247 -11.14 2.15 -10.53
N GLY A 248 -11.18 1.07 -9.76
CA GLY A 248 -10.50 0.98 -8.47
C GLY A 248 -9.09 0.40 -8.53
N ASN A 249 -8.56 0.05 -9.71
CA ASN A 249 -7.19 -0.43 -9.80
C ASN A 249 -6.20 0.55 -9.13
N PRO A 250 -5.16 0.06 -8.43
CA PRO A 250 -4.15 0.93 -7.85
C PRO A 250 -3.43 1.74 -8.93
N ILE A 251 -2.83 2.87 -8.54
CA ILE A 251 -2.19 3.81 -9.47
C ILE A 251 -1.05 3.18 -10.30
N GLU A 252 -0.48 2.04 -9.89
CA GLU A 252 0.47 1.26 -10.70
C GLU A 252 -0.14 0.75 -12.02
N CYS A 253 -1.47 0.70 -12.11
CA CYS A 253 -2.23 0.28 -13.28
C CYS A 253 -2.68 1.44 -14.16
N ASP A 254 -2.43 2.70 -13.77
CA ASP A 254 -2.73 3.84 -14.64
C ASP A 254 -1.83 3.78 -15.89
N PRO A 255 -2.36 3.83 -17.12
CA PRO A 255 -1.57 3.67 -18.34
C PRO A 255 -0.43 4.68 -18.48
N ASP A 256 -0.65 5.94 -18.07
CA ASP A 256 0.35 6.99 -18.17
C ASP A 256 1.43 6.83 -17.11
N VAL A 257 1.05 6.49 -15.88
CA VAL A 257 1.99 6.17 -14.79
C VAL A 257 2.83 4.96 -15.18
N TYR A 258 2.21 3.91 -15.71
CA TYR A 258 2.89 2.70 -16.16
C TYR A 258 3.90 2.99 -17.28
N ALA A 259 3.48 3.73 -18.31
CA ALA A 259 4.35 4.08 -19.44
C ALA A 259 5.55 4.94 -19.01
N ARG A 260 5.33 5.94 -18.14
CA ARG A 260 6.42 6.76 -17.58
C ARG A 260 7.35 5.94 -16.69
N ALA A 261 6.80 5.09 -15.83
CA ALA A 261 7.58 4.23 -14.95
C ALA A 261 8.43 3.23 -15.74
N ARG A 262 7.87 2.60 -16.78
CA ARG A 262 8.60 1.66 -17.65
C ARG A 262 9.79 2.33 -18.33
N ARG A 263 9.58 3.53 -18.89
CA ARG A 263 10.65 4.31 -19.53
C ARG A 263 11.75 4.70 -18.53
N ALA A 264 11.37 5.24 -17.38
CA ALA A 264 12.32 5.66 -16.36
C ALA A 264 13.17 4.48 -15.84
N LEU A 265 12.56 3.30 -15.71
CA LEU A 265 13.22 2.11 -15.18
C LEU A 265 14.41 1.60 -16.02
N GLU A 266 14.53 2.05 -17.27
CA GLU A 266 15.71 1.77 -18.12
C GLU A 266 16.95 2.53 -17.65
N GLU A 267 16.76 3.72 -17.06
CA GLU A 267 17.84 4.63 -16.64
C GLU A 267 18.00 4.70 -15.11
N THR A 268 16.96 4.38 -14.34
CA THR A 268 16.99 4.39 -12.88
C THR A 268 17.84 3.23 -12.34
N GLU A 269 18.84 3.55 -11.51
CA GLU A 269 19.55 2.55 -10.69
C GLU A 269 18.60 2.01 -9.62
N VAL A 270 18.26 0.71 -9.66
CA VAL A 270 17.40 0.07 -8.66
C VAL A 270 18.21 -0.82 -7.75
N SER A 271 18.03 -0.66 -6.43
CA SER A 271 18.61 -1.56 -5.42
C SER A 271 17.54 -2.09 -4.48
N TYR A 272 17.71 -3.34 -4.04
CA TYR A 272 16.85 -4.00 -3.05
C TYR A 272 17.69 -4.27 -1.80
N VAL A 273 17.30 -3.70 -0.67
CA VAL A 273 18.07 -3.77 0.57
C VAL A 273 17.21 -4.37 1.66
N ARG A 274 17.62 -5.55 2.15
CA ARG A 274 17.01 -6.14 3.35
C ARG A 274 17.60 -5.47 4.59
N GLY A 275 16.82 -4.71 5.33
CA GLY A 275 17.33 -4.04 6.53
C GLY A 275 16.40 -2.99 7.14
N ASP A 276 16.93 -2.33 8.18
CA ASP A 276 16.28 -1.20 8.85
C ASP A 276 16.41 0.07 8.00
N VAL A 277 15.28 0.68 7.65
CA VAL A 277 15.24 1.88 6.78
C VAL A 277 15.99 3.07 7.36
N LEU A 278 16.02 3.25 8.69
CA LEU A 278 16.73 4.35 9.32
C LEU A 278 18.24 4.19 9.11
N GLU A 279 18.75 2.96 9.26
CA GLU A 279 20.16 2.67 9.04
C GLU A 279 20.54 2.76 7.56
N VAL A 280 19.69 2.24 6.66
CA VAL A 280 19.91 2.35 5.21
C VAL A 280 19.99 3.82 4.79
N VAL A 281 19.03 4.66 5.20
CA VAL A 281 19.04 6.09 4.87
C VAL A 281 20.27 6.77 5.45
N ARG A 282 20.63 6.50 6.70
CA ARG A 282 21.83 7.09 7.35
C ARG A 282 23.12 6.76 6.57
N GLN A 283 23.25 5.54 6.07
CA GLN A 283 24.42 5.09 5.30
C GLN A 283 24.54 5.76 3.92
N THR A 284 23.47 6.36 3.39
CA THR A 284 23.51 7.07 2.10
C THR A 284 24.28 8.40 2.14
N GLY A 285 24.56 8.94 3.33
CA GLY A 285 25.42 10.11 3.51
C GLY A 285 24.85 11.43 2.96
N GLY A 286 23.55 11.69 3.09
CA GLY A 286 22.94 12.98 2.74
C GLY A 286 22.49 13.08 1.28
N THR A 287 22.20 11.95 0.64
CA THR A 287 21.87 11.90 -0.79
C THR A 287 20.39 11.69 -1.08
N VAL A 288 19.59 11.31 -0.08
CA VAL A 288 18.16 10.99 -0.26
C VAL A 288 17.34 12.25 -0.43
N ASP A 289 16.74 12.45 -1.60
CA ASP A 289 15.86 13.59 -1.89
C ASP A 289 14.39 13.28 -1.54
N PHE A 290 14.01 12.00 -1.52
CA PHE A 290 12.66 11.58 -1.16
C PHE A 290 12.65 10.24 -0.41
N LEU A 291 11.87 10.16 0.65
CA LEU A 291 11.74 8.99 1.50
C LEU A 291 10.26 8.66 1.79
N SER A 292 9.78 7.47 1.35
CA SER A 292 8.46 6.94 1.73
C SER A 292 8.60 5.88 2.82
N LEU A 293 8.13 6.18 4.03
CA LEU A 293 8.29 5.36 5.23
C LEU A 293 7.16 4.39 5.52
N SER A 294 6.04 4.42 4.79
CA SER A 294 4.83 3.68 5.23
C SER A 294 4.36 4.14 6.61
N ASP A 295 3.58 3.29 7.24
CA ASP A 295 3.30 3.23 8.66
C ASP A 295 4.44 2.70 9.55
N VAL A 296 5.66 2.43 9.03
CA VAL A 296 6.79 1.88 9.83
C VAL A 296 7.03 2.67 11.12
N PRO A 297 6.99 4.02 11.13
CA PRO A 297 7.21 4.77 12.37
C PRO A 297 6.17 4.48 13.48
N THR A 298 5.02 3.92 13.14
CA THR A 298 3.98 3.50 14.10
C THR A 298 4.46 2.36 15.02
N PHE A 299 5.46 1.58 14.60
CA PHE A 299 6.05 0.50 15.40
C PHE A 299 7.17 0.95 16.32
N PHE A 300 7.67 2.18 16.16
CA PHE A 300 8.72 2.70 17.02
C PHE A 300 8.21 2.92 18.45
N LYS A 301 9.08 2.71 19.44
CA LYS A 301 8.76 2.85 20.87
C LYS A 301 9.77 3.77 21.54
N GLY A 302 9.32 4.53 22.53
CA GLY A 302 10.17 5.40 23.35
C GLY A 302 10.90 6.46 22.52
N PRO A 303 12.19 6.72 22.78
CA PRO A 303 12.96 7.76 22.08
C PRO A 303 13.00 7.59 20.56
N LEU A 304 12.90 6.35 20.04
CA LEU A 304 12.94 6.14 18.59
C LEU A 304 11.74 6.76 17.88
N GLU A 305 10.53 6.69 18.48
CA GLU A 305 9.32 7.30 17.89
C GLU A 305 9.42 8.83 17.87
N GLN A 306 10.09 9.42 18.88
CA GLN A 306 10.27 10.86 18.96
C GLN A 306 11.39 11.33 18.02
N ASP A 307 12.47 10.57 17.89
CA ASP A 307 13.70 11.08 17.25
C ASP A 307 13.92 10.53 15.84
N PHE A 308 13.01 9.76 15.25
CA PHE A 308 13.28 9.10 13.96
C PHE A 308 13.60 10.10 12.84
N LEU A 309 12.95 11.27 12.79
CA LEU A 309 13.30 12.32 11.82
C LEU A 309 14.73 12.84 12.04
N GLN A 310 15.14 13.04 13.29
CA GLN A 310 16.51 13.46 13.63
C GLN A 310 17.54 12.39 13.26
N ARG A 311 17.18 11.10 13.41
CA ARG A 311 18.04 9.97 13.01
C ARG A 311 18.16 9.83 11.49
N LEU A 312 17.13 10.20 10.75
CA LEU A 312 17.14 10.20 9.27
C LEU A 312 17.94 11.36 8.70
N ARG A 313 17.92 12.53 9.36
CA ARG A 313 18.49 13.79 8.85
C ARG A 313 19.90 13.67 8.25
N PRO A 314 20.87 12.95 8.84
CA PRO A 314 22.21 12.80 8.25
C PRO A 314 22.22 12.09 6.88
N GLY A 315 21.19 11.32 6.56
CA GLY A 315 21.01 10.65 5.27
C GLY A 315 20.22 11.46 4.23
N LEU A 316 19.55 12.53 4.65
CA LEU A 316 18.69 13.34 3.80
C LEU A 316 19.48 14.46 3.10
N ALA A 317 19.16 14.69 1.83
CA ALA A 317 19.61 15.87 1.11
C ALA A 317 18.89 17.13 1.61
N PRO A 318 19.43 18.34 1.33
CA PRO A 318 18.68 19.58 1.52
C PRO A 318 17.32 19.53 0.81
N ASP A 319 16.27 20.05 1.46
CA ASP A 319 14.89 20.04 0.96
C ASP A 319 14.27 18.65 0.72
N ALA A 320 14.91 17.57 1.19
CA ALA A 320 14.40 16.22 1.05
C ALA A 320 13.01 16.07 1.68
N ARG A 321 12.13 15.33 1.00
CA ARG A 321 10.75 15.10 1.46
C ARG A 321 10.62 13.72 2.10
N VAL A 322 10.04 13.67 3.29
CA VAL A 322 9.77 12.43 4.04
C VAL A 322 8.26 12.26 4.18
N VAL A 323 7.71 11.17 3.65
CA VAL A 323 6.30 10.80 3.77
C VAL A 323 6.18 9.65 4.77
N THR A 324 5.34 9.81 5.79
CA THR A 324 5.00 8.77 6.76
C THR A 324 3.50 8.66 6.93
N ARG A 325 3.04 7.48 7.33
CA ARG A 325 1.64 7.19 7.63
C ARG A 325 1.48 6.75 9.08
N GLY A 326 0.24 6.80 9.55
CA GLY A 326 -0.17 6.15 10.79
C GLY A 326 -1.64 5.75 10.72
N HIS A 327 -1.97 4.61 11.31
CA HIS A 327 -3.34 4.09 11.39
C HIS A 327 -3.71 3.79 12.84
N LEU A 328 -4.74 4.46 13.37
CA LEU A 328 -5.16 4.46 14.79
C LEU A 328 -4.10 4.97 15.80
N ARG A 329 -2.82 4.79 15.50
CA ARG A 329 -1.69 5.44 16.14
C ARG A 329 -0.96 6.28 15.09
N VAL A 330 -0.74 7.56 15.41
CA VAL A 330 0.00 8.49 14.56
C VAL A 330 1.22 8.98 15.35
N PRO A 331 2.45 8.68 14.92
CA PRO A 331 3.66 9.20 15.54
C PRO A 331 3.69 10.73 15.56
N ARG A 332 4.33 11.29 16.58
CA ARG A 332 4.57 12.73 16.71
C ARG A 332 6.05 12.94 17.00
N PRO A 333 6.90 12.96 15.95
CA PRO A 333 8.34 13.12 16.12
C PRO A 333 8.72 14.57 16.45
N ASP A 334 9.96 14.74 16.92
CA ASP A 334 10.66 16.02 16.92
C ASP A 334 10.88 16.49 15.47
N THR A 335 10.21 17.58 15.12
CA THR A 335 10.28 18.21 13.79
C THR A 335 11.31 19.34 13.72
N SER A 336 12.22 19.47 14.69
CA SER A 336 13.30 20.47 14.64
C SER A 336 14.13 20.30 13.37
N GLY A 337 14.28 21.35 12.57
CA GLY A 337 14.93 21.28 11.26
C GLY A 337 14.08 20.63 10.16
N PHE A 338 12.77 20.48 10.38
CA PHE A 338 11.81 20.04 9.38
C PHE A 338 10.63 21.01 9.30
N GLU A 339 10.09 21.15 8.10
CA GLU A 339 8.82 21.84 7.86
C GLU A 339 7.72 20.84 7.53
N LEU A 340 6.53 21.03 8.11
CA LEU A 340 5.37 20.23 7.77
C LEU A 340 4.76 20.69 6.44
N LEU A 341 4.85 19.86 5.41
CA LEU A 341 4.29 20.11 4.08
C LEU A 341 2.89 19.51 3.88
N SER A 342 2.37 18.69 4.80
CA SER A 342 1.03 18.08 4.66
C SER A 342 -0.06 19.05 4.19
N PRO A 343 -0.18 20.29 4.70
CA PRO A 343 -1.22 21.22 4.21
C PRO A 343 -1.17 21.49 2.69
N ALA A 344 0.01 21.47 2.08
CA ALA A 344 0.19 21.70 0.64
C ALA A 344 -0.29 20.51 -0.22
N PHE A 345 -0.45 19.33 0.37
CA PHE A 345 -0.89 18.10 -0.31
C PHE A 345 -2.29 17.66 0.12
N LYS A 346 -3.08 18.58 0.70
CA LYS A 346 -4.40 18.26 1.23
C LYS A 346 -5.31 17.62 0.18
N GLU A 347 -5.33 18.16 -1.04
CA GLU A 347 -6.15 17.64 -2.13
C GLU A 347 -5.80 16.19 -2.47
N ALA A 348 -4.50 15.86 -2.62
CA ALA A 348 -4.06 14.50 -2.87
C ALA A 348 -4.44 13.55 -1.72
N MET A 349 -4.32 14.00 -0.47
CA MET A 349 -4.70 13.19 0.71
C MET A 349 -6.22 12.99 0.84
N ASP A 350 -7.03 13.99 0.48
CA ASP A 350 -8.49 13.88 0.48
C ASP A 350 -8.99 12.90 -0.60
N MET A 351 -8.22 12.75 -1.69
CA MET A 351 -8.51 11.83 -2.81
C MET A 351 -7.87 10.44 -2.65
N GLU A 352 -7.07 10.20 -1.61
CA GLU A 352 -6.43 8.91 -1.33
C GLU A 352 -7.50 7.82 -1.18
N ARG A 353 -7.37 6.72 -1.91
CA ARG A 353 -8.49 5.79 -2.15
C ARG A 353 -8.83 4.85 -0.99
N THR A 354 -8.10 4.89 0.12
CA THR A 354 -8.36 4.04 1.30
C THR A 354 -8.94 4.83 2.47
N GLN A 355 -8.57 6.10 2.60
CA GLN A 355 -8.87 7.00 3.71
C GLN A 355 -8.51 6.43 5.09
N LEU A 356 -7.71 5.36 5.14
CA LEU A 356 -7.28 4.65 6.35
C LEU A 356 -6.16 5.40 7.07
N TRP A 357 -5.34 6.12 6.32
CA TRP A 357 -4.04 6.60 6.77
C TRP A 357 -4.08 8.08 7.13
N GLN A 358 -3.46 8.41 8.26
CA GLN A 358 -3.06 9.78 8.58
C GLN A 358 -1.68 10.01 8.00
N ILE A 359 -1.60 10.82 6.94
CA ILE A 359 -0.38 11.04 6.17
C ILE A 359 0.31 12.32 6.65
N GLN A 360 1.60 12.22 6.95
CA GLN A 360 2.45 13.36 7.29
C GLN A 360 3.59 13.48 6.28
N ILE A 361 3.79 14.69 5.75
CA ILE A 361 4.83 15.00 4.80
C ILE A 361 5.71 16.08 5.42
N TYR A 362 7.00 15.79 5.53
CA TYR A 362 8.01 16.69 6.09
C TYR A 362 9.02 17.09 5.02
N ARG A 363 9.56 18.31 5.09
CA ARG A 363 10.71 18.76 4.31
C ARG A 363 11.89 19.08 5.22
N ALA A 364 13.04 18.46 4.96
CA ALA A 364 14.29 18.77 5.67
C ALA A 364 14.75 20.20 5.36
N ARG A 365 15.16 20.94 6.41
CA ARG A 365 15.67 22.32 6.35
C ARG A 365 17.15 22.41 6.73
#